data_AF-A0A834VIW7-F1
#
_entry.id   AF-A0A834VIW7-F1
#
_cell.length_a   1.000
_cell.length_b   1.000
_cell.length_c   1.000
_cell.angle_alpha   90.00
_cell.angle_beta   90.00
_cell.angle_gamma   90.00
#
_symmetry.space_group_name_H-M   'P 1'
#
loop_
_entity.id
_entity.type
_entity.pdbx_description
1 polymer ?
#
loop_
_entity_poly.entity_id
_entity_poly.type
_entity_poly.pdbx_seq_one_letter_code
_entity_poly.pdbx_strand_id
1 'polypeptide(L)'
;MVWAPNLFPFITIEKMERLFKVDRLEMMYKFCVYIMLIFEGVWLVEFINILRYNDSLNEIVIHFIEYDYRRIPSRIQTSLVRKFVRRSFISGSVYRISFYFNFIQPLMILVQSYMMSEIGPNQFVYNVLFAFISSEYIRITSGILFALMFCYFFMIQFLKIKLQYLMDKIYLFCNNRINLRLRFLPRKFSEEYNEIYYEIEKFNQTAKKYFFFMEVITKTGVIFYLIFQRHQNSSNVFNMMTMIIIISVFLLENFLYSQVTALPDHNRYIFRCLTSWNARTQFHHQITRRSNAKNYIFLTNKIKSNLFIQSVIECPMGLRCGPAYFIEKLRHLEISSLTFVFVILIYKKFIWNMKPQ
;
A
#
# COMPACT_ATOMS: atom_id res chain seq x y z
N MET A 1 41.52 -41.55 15.43
CA MET A 1 41.22 -40.18 15.93
C MET A 1 40.93 -39.30 14.73
N VAL A 2 39.66 -39.19 14.31
CA VAL A 2 39.23 -38.30 13.22
C VAL A 2 38.00 -37.56 13.76
N TRP A 3 38.23 -36.60 14.64
CA TRP A 3 37.18 -35.73 15.14
C TRP A 3 37.59 -34.28 14.92
N ALA A 4 36.65 -33.54 14.34
CA ALA A 4 36.56 -32.09 14.16
C ALA A 4 37.28 -31.43 12.97
N PRO A 5 36.57 -31.33 11.83
CA PRO A 5 36.51 -30.10 11.04
C PRO A 5 35.23 -29.29 11.32
N ASN A 6 34.29 -29.80 12.13
CA ASN A 6 32.97 -29.21 12.34
C ASN A 6 32.83 -28.59 13.74
N LEU A 7 33.60 -27.53 14.03
CA LEU A 7 33.42 -26.71 15.24
C LEU A 7 32.25 -25.72 15.14
N PHE A 8 31.76 -25.45 13.93
CA PHE A 8 30.60 -24.58 13.72
C PHE A 8 29.29 -25.40 13.72
N PRO A 9 28.29 -25.01 14.56
CA PRO A 9 26.99 -25.70 14.62
C PRO A 9 26.12 -25.44 13.38
N PHE A 10 26.43 -24.42 12.59
CA PHE A 10 25.65 -24.01 11.40
C PHE A 10 26.38 -24.34 10.09
N ILE A 11 25.61 -24.52 9.02
CA ILE A 11 26.16 -24.62 7.65
C ILE A 11 26.81 -23.28 7.29
N THR A 12 28.03 -23.30 6.77
CA THR A 12 28.71 -22.08 6.30
C THR A 12 28.03 -21.53 5.05
N ILE A 13 28.05 -20.20 4.86
CA ILE A 13 27.47 -19.56 3.67
C ILE A 13 28.07 -20.14 2.39
N GLU A 14 29.39 -20.40 2.36
CA GLU A 14 30.06 -21.03 1.22
C GLU A 14 29.50 -22.42 0.87
N LYS A 15 29.10 -23.22 1.87
CA LYS A 15 28.44 -24.52 1.63
C LYS A 15 27.04 -24.32 1.07
N MET A 16 26.29 -23.32 1.55
CA MET A 16 24.97 -22.99 0.98
C MET A 16 25.08 -22.49 -0.46
N GLU A 17 26.07 -21.65 -0.77
CA GLU A 17 26.35 -21.17 -2.12
C GLU A 17 26.56 -22.32 -3.10
N ARG A 18 27.35 -23.34 -2.71
CA ARG A 18 27.53 -24.55 -3.53
C ARG A 18 26.24 -25.35 -3.71
N LEU A 19 25.47 -25.53 -2.64
CA LEU A 19 24.20 -26.26 -2.66
C LEU A 19 23.16 -25.62 -3.60
N PHE A 20 23.01 -24.31 -3.52
CA PHE A 20 22.10 -23.56 -4.40
C PHE A 20 22.69 -23.23 -5.77
N LYS A 21 23.99 -23.50 -5.96
CA LYS A 21 24.80 -23.10 -7.13
C LYS A 21 24.73 -21.59 -7.38
N VAL A 22 24.74 -20.80 -6.31
CA VAL A 22 24.55 -19.36 -6.31
C VAL A 22 25.80 -18.69 -5.77
N ASP A 23 26.22 -17.60 -6.41
CA ASP A 23 27.35 -16.81 -5.94
C ASP A 23 26.90 -15.70 -4.99
N ARG A 24 27.70 -15.37 -3.97
CA ARG A 24 27.49 -14.20 -3.08
C ARG A 24 26.13 -14.19 -2.38
N LEU A 25 25.65 -15.35 -1.92
CA LEU A 25 24.43 -15.49 -1.11
C LEU A 25 24.49 -14.64 0.17
N GLU A 26 25.70 -14.38 0.68
CA GLU A 26 25.93 -13.45 1.80
C GLU A 26 25.29 -12.06 1.60
N MET A 27 25.20 -11.56 0.35
CA MET A 27 24.59 -10.25 0.08
C MET A 27 23.09 -10.27 0.29
N MET A 28 22.40 -11.34 -0.13
CA MET A 28 20.97 -11.50 0.12
C MET A 28 20.69 -11.66 1.61
N TYR A 29 21.52 -12.43 2.32
CA TYR A 29 21.38 -12.60 3.76
C TYR A 29 21.53 -11.28 4.51
N LYS A 30 22.58 -10.50 4.21
CA LYS A 30 22.78 -9.16 4.80
C LYS A 30 21.59 -8.24 4.51
N PHE A 31 21.08 -8.25 3.28
CA PHE A 31 19.91 -7.46 2.92
C PHE A 31 18.66 -7.84 3.71
N CYS A 32 18.38 -9.15 3.87
CA CYS A 32 17.28 -9.64 4.69
C CYS A 32 17.42 -9.18 6.16
N VAL A 33 18.63 -9.26 6.73
CA VAL A 33 18.90 -8.78 8.10
C VAL A 33 18.62 -7.27 8.22
N TYR A 34 19.09 -6.46 7.26
CA TYR A 34 18.80 -5.02 7.27
C TYR A 34 17.31 -4.72 7.17
N ILE A 35 16.57 -5.43 6.30
CA ILE A 35 15.11 -5.30 6.22
C ILE A 35 14.46 -5.67 7.55
N MET A 36 14.87 -6.76 8.19
CA MET A 36 14.31 -7.18 9.47
C MET A 36 14.55 -6.14 10.57
N LEU A 37 15.77 -5.58 10.66
CA LEU A 37 16.08 -4.51 11.61
C LEU A 37 15.24 -3.25 11.36
N ILE A 38 15.01 -2.88 10.09
CA ILE A 38 14.12 -1.78 9.73
C ILE A 38 12.69 -2.09 10.21
N PHE A 39 12.18 -3.30 9.95
CA PHE A 39 10.84 -3.69 10.38
C PHE A 39 10.68 -3.71 11.90
N GLU A 40 11.66 -4.22 12.64
CA GLU A 40 11.66 -4.18 14.11
C GLU A 40 11.68 -2.74 14.62
N GLY A 41 12.50 -1.87 14.03
CA GLY A 41 12.55 -0.45 14.38
C GLY A 41 11.20 0.25 14.15
N VAL A 42 10.57 0.01 12.99
CA VAL A 42 9.24 0.54 12.69
C VAL A 42 8.19 -0.01 13.67
N TRP A 43 8.23 -1.31 13.94
CA TRP A 43 7.31 -1.96 14.88
C TRP A 43 7.44 -1.38 16.29
N LEU A 44 8.67 -1.20 16.80
CA LEU A 44 8.92 -0.59 18.11
C LEU A 44 8.38 0.84 18.20
N VAL A 45 8.62 1.65 17.16
CA VAL A 45 8.12 3.03 17.11
C VAL A 45 6.59 3.06 17.14
N GLU A 46 5.93 2.26 16.31
CA GLU A 46 4.46 2.24 16.29
C GLU A 46 3.87 1.61 17.56
N PHE A 47 4.50 0.59 18.14
CA PHE A 47 4.10 0.02 19.41
C PHE A 47 4.15 1.06 20.54
N ILE A 48 5.20 1.89 20.60
CA ILE A 48 5.29 3.01 21.54
C ILE A 48 4.20 4.06 21.29
N ASN A 49 3.91 4.37 20.03
CA ASN A 49 2.84 5.33 19.67
C ASN A 49 1.47 4.83 20.13
N ILE A 50 1.19 3.54 19.95
CA ILE A 50 -0.04 2.88 20.40
C ILE A 50 -0.15 2.93 21.93
N LEU A 51 0.91 2.55 22.66
CA LEU A 51 0.93 2.60 24.13
C LEU A 51 0.70 4.01 24.68
N ARG A 52 1.19 5.03 23.98
CA ARG A 52 1.00 6.44 24.35
C ARG A 52 -0.34 7.03 23.87
N TYR A 53 -1.21 6.23 23.24
CA TYR A 53 -2.43 6.68 22.59
C TYR A 53 -2.24 7.84 21.60
N ASN A 54 -1.02 7.98 21.05
CA ASN A 54 -0.64 9.10 20.18
C ASN A 54 -0.76 8.75 18.68
N ASP A 55 -1.49 7.67 18.37
CA ASP A 55 -1.71 7.20 17.00
C ASP A 55 -3.03 7.76 16.46
N SER A 56 -2.99 8.39 15.28
CA SER A 56 -4.20 8.91 14.63
C SER A 56 -5.19 7.81 14.26
N LEU A 57 -4.74 6.55 14.15
CA LEU A 57 -5.62 5.40 13.96
C LEU A 57 -6.58 5.20 15.14
N ASN A 58 -6.20 5.55 16.37
CA ASN A 58 -7.09 5.41 17.53
C ASN A 58 -8.32 6.32 17.41
N GLU A 59 -8.11 7.58 17.04
CA GLU A 59 -9.21 8.53 16.81
C GLU A 59 -10.12 8.06 15.67
N ILE A 60 -9.52 7.54 14.60
CA ILE A 60 -10.26 7.02 13.45
C ILE A 60 -11.12 5.81 13.84
N VAL A 61 -10.56 4.89 14.62
CA VAL A 61 -11.29 3.70 15.10
C VAL A 61 -12.43 4.11 16.02
N ILE A 62 -12.20 5.03 16.96
CA ILE A 62 -13.26 5.57 17.84
C ILE A 62 -14.38 6.20 17.00
N HIS A 63 -14.02 7.04 16.03
CA HIS A 63 -14.97 7.68 15.12
C HIS A 63 -15.79 6.65 14.31
N PHE A 64 -15.16 5.55 13.87
CA PHE A 64 -15.87 4.50 13.13
C PHE A 64 -16.69 3.52 13.98
N ILE A 65 -16.37 3.37 15.26
CA ILE A 65 -17.21 2.61 16.20
C ILE A 65 -18.56 3.33 16.38
N GLU A 66 -18.54 4.65 16.45
CA GLU A 66 -19.73 5.49 16.60
C GLU A 66 -20.43 5.81 15.27
N TYR A 67 -19.87 5.38 14.14
CA TYR A 67 -20.39 5.71 12.82
C TYR A 67 -21.70 4.98 12.52
N ASP A 68 -22.76 5.74 12.25
CA ASP A 68 -24.03 5.18 11.82
C ASP A 68 -23.93 4.60 10.39
N TYR A 69 -23.74 3.28 10.33
CA TYR A 69 -23.64 2.53 9.08
C TYR A 69 -24.84 2.78 8.14
N ARG A 70 -26.03 3.13 8.68
CA ARG A 70 -27.25 3.38 7.89
C ARG A 70 -27.15 4.57 6.95
N ARG A 71 -26.14 5.44 7.10
CA ARG A 71 -25.86 6.56 6.19
C ARG A 71 -25.45 6.12 4.78
N ILE A 72 -24.87 4.92 4.63
CA ILE A 72 -24.43 4.39 3.33
C ILE A 72 -25.52 3.48 2.76
N PRO A 73 -25.89 3.59 1.46
CA PRO A 73 -26.86 2.70 0.84
C PRO A 73 -26.51 1.20 1.03
N SER A 74 -27.50 0.38 1.38
CA SER A 74 -27.34 -1.06 1.67
C SER A 74 -26.68 -1.85 0.52
N ARG A 75 -26.93 -1.46 -0.73
CA ARG A 75 -26.28 -2.03 -1.93
C ARG A 75 -24.76 -1.80 -1.95
N ILE A 76 -24.32 -0.64 -1.48
CA ILE A 76 -22.90 -0.28 -1.44
C ILE A 76 -22.22 -1.02 -0.28
N GLN A 77 -22.87 -1.09 0.88
CA GLN A 77 -22.39 -1.87 2.04
C GLN A 77 -22.18 -3.35 1.68
N THR A 78 -23.20 -3.99 1.09
CA THR A 78 -23.12 -5.41 0.68
C THR A 78 -22.04 -5.64 -0.38
N SER A 79 -21.83 -4.70 -1.31
CA SER A 79 -20.71 -4.74 -2.26
C SER A 79 -19.35 -4.66 -1.56
N LEU A 80 -19.23 -3.78 -0.56
CA LEU A 80 -18.00 -3.56 0.20
C LEU A 80 -17.64 -4.79 1.03
N VAL A 81 -18.62 -5.36 1.76
CA VAL A 81 -18.48 -6.61 2.52
C VAL A 81 -18.14 -7.77 1.58
N ARG A 82 -18.80 -7.91 0.43
CA ARG A 82 -18.49 -8.99 -0.51
C ARG A 82 -17.07 -8.88 -1.09
N LYS A 83 -16.64 -7.67 -1.46
CA LYS A 83 -15.26 -7.41 -1.90
C LYS A 83 -14.27 -7.71 -0.77
N PHE A 84 -14.61 -7.37 0.46
CA PHE A 84 -13.81 -7.61 1.65
C PHE A 84 -13.63 -9.10 1.93
N VAL A 85 -14.73 -9.86 2.03
CA VAL A 85 -14.69 -11.33 2.27
C VAL A 85 -13.93 -12.05 1.17
N ARG A 86 -14.16 -11.70 -0.10
CA ARG A 86 -13.44 -12.33 -1.22
C ARG A 86 -11.94 -12.05 -1.13
N ARG A 87 -11.56 -10.82 -0.80
CA ARG A 87 -10.16 -10.41 -0.72
C ARG A 87 -9.48 -11.02 0.51
N SER A 88 -10.11 -11.00 1.68
CA SER A 88 -9.56 -11.63 2.89
C SER A 88 -9.36 -13.13 2.68
N PHE A 89 -10.29 -13.79 2.00
CA PHE A 89 -10.15 -15.21 1.66
C PHE A 89 -8.95 -15.47 0.74
N ILE A 90 -8.83 -14.74 -0.38
CA ILE A 90 -7.71 -14.92 -1.33
C ILE A 90 -6.38 -14.64 -0.63
N SER A 91 -6.30 -13.49 0.01
CA SER A 91 -5.07 -13.00 0.62
C SER A 91 -4.66 -13.91 1.79
N GLY A 92 -5.61 -14.35 2.64
CA GLY A 92 -5.35 -15.28 3.73
C GLY A 92 -4.91 -16.66 3.24
N SER A 93 -5.45 -17.11 2.10
CA SER A 93 -5.01 -18.34 1.44
C SER A 93 -3.58 -18.22 0.92
N VAL A 94 -3.23 -17.10 0.26
CA VAL A 94 -1.87 -16.82 -0.20
C VAL A 94 -0.87 -16.79 0.96
N TYR A 95 -1.22 -16.12 2.07
CA TYR A 95 -0.39 -16.10 3.27
C TYR A 95 -0.13 -17.51 3.81
N ARG A 96 -1.17 -18.34 3.96
CA ARG A 96 -1.02 -19.74 4.43
C ARG A 96 -0.15 -20.57 3.49
N ILE A 97 -0.36 -20.47 2.18
CA ILE A 97 0.45 -21.17 1.19
C ILE A 97 1.92 -20.73 1.26
N SER A 98 2.17 -19.42 1.37
CA SER A 98 3.53 -18.88 1.48
C SER A 98 4.24 -19.37 2.75
N PHE A 99 3.50 -19.55 3.84
CA PHE A 99 4.04 -20.13 5.08
C PHE A 99 4.48 -21.58 4.88
N TYR A 100 3.61 -22.43 4.33
CA TYR A 100 3.96 -23.83 4.07
C TYR A 100 5.18 -23.94 3.16
N PHE A 101 5.27 -23.08 2.14
CA PHE A 101 6.42 -23.06 1.25
C PHE A 101 7.72 -22.66 1.98
N ASN A 102 7.69 -21.59 2.78
CA ASN A 102 8.84 -21.13 3.56
C ASN A 102 9.29 -22.12 4.65
N PHE A 103 8.39 -22.97 5.16
CA PHE A 103 8.74 -23.99 6.16
C PHE A 103 9.27 -25.28 5.52
N ILE A 104 8.58 -25.78 4.48
CA ILE A 104 8.89 -27.07 3.86
C ILE A 104 10.20 -26.98 3.05
N GLN A 105 10.43 -25.88 2.33
CA GLN A 105 11.59 -25.76 1.45
C GLN A 105 12.94 -25.88 2.20
N PRO A 106 13.20 -25.14 3.30
CA PRO A 106 14.42 -25.30 4.08
C PRO A 106 14.60 -26.70 4.64
N LEU A 107 13.52 -27.34 5.09
CA LEU A 107 13.57 -28.71 5.61
C LEU A 107 13.96 -29.72 4.54
N MET A 108 13.39 -29.62 3.33
CA MET A 108 13.77 -30.51 2.22
C MET A 108 15.25 -30.37 1.87
N ILE A 109 15.78 -29.14 1.89
CA ILE A 109 17.20 -28.87 1.62
C ILE A 109 18.08 -29.48 2.72
N LEU A 110 17.71 -29.32 3.98
CA LEU A 110 18.46 -29.91 5.10
C LEU A 110 18.46 -31.44 5.05
N VAL A 111 17.31 -32.05 4.72
CA VAL A 111 17.21 -33.52 4.56
C VAL A 111 18.07 -33.97 3.40
N GLN A 112 18.02 -33.30 2.25
CA GLN A 112 18.85 -33.65 1.09
C GLN A 112 20.34 -33.52 1.41
N SER A 113 20.77 -32.45 2.08
CA SER A 113 22.17 -32.26 2.48
C SER A 113 22.64 -33.29 3.52
N TYR A 114 21.75 -33.76 4.39
CA TYR A 114 22.04 -34.87 5.30
C TYR A 114 22.19 -36.20 4.56
N MET A 115 21.30 -36.49 3.61
CA MET A 115 21.36 -37.71 2.78
C MET A 115 22.63 -37.75 1.91
N MET A 116 23.09 -36.59 1.43
CA MET A 116 24.34 -36.44 0.68
C MET A 116 25.60 -36.47 1.57
N SER A 117 25.46 -36.70 2.88
CA SER A 117 26.56 -36.72 3.86
C SER A 117 27.37 -35.42 3.95
N GLU A 118 26.80 -34.29 3.54
CA GLU A 118 27.48 -32.98 3.57
C GLU A 118 27.48 -32.33 4.97
N ILE A 119 26.57 -32.81 5.83
CA ILE A 119 26.28 -32.29 7.16
C ILE A 119 26.28 -33.44 8.17
N GLY A 120 26.94 -33.25 9.31
CA GLY A 120 26.89 -34.22 10.41
C GLY A 120 25.58 -34.19 11.21
N PRO A 121 25.27 -35.23 12.01
CA PRO A 121 24.00 -35.33 12.75
C PRO A 121 23.77 -34.15 13.71
N ASN A 122 24.81 -33.69 14.42
CA ASN A 122 24.69 -32.53 15.32
C ASN A 122 24.37 -31.24 14.54
N GLN A 123 25.06 -31.01 13.43
CA GLN A 123 24.77 -29.84 12.57
C GLN A 123 23.37 -29.92 11.98
N PHE A 124 22.89 -31.10 11.58
CA PHE A 124 21.53 -31.27 11.10
C PHE A 124 20.50 -30.82 12.16
N VAL A 125 20.64 -31.27 13.41
CA VAL A 125 19.75 -30.88 14.52
C VAL A 125 19.76 -29.36 14.73
N TYR A 126 20.93 -28.73 14.80
CA TYR A 126 21.04 -27.27 14.99
C TYR A 126 20.41 -26.48 13.83
N ASN A 127 20.63 -26.90 12.59
CA ASN A 127 20.05 -26.20 11.43
C ASN A 127 18.54 -26.44 11.30
N VAL A 128 18.01 -27.58 11.72
CA VAL A 128 16.56 -27.81 11.80
C VAL A 128 15.92 -26.90 12.83
N LEU A 129 16.51 -26.77 14.02
CA LEU A 129 16.04 -25.83 15.05
C LEU A 129 16.08 -24.38 14.56
N PHE A 130 17.17 -23.99 13.89
CA PHE A 130 17.29 -22.65 13.30
C PHE A 130 16.27 -22.40 12.18
N ALA A 131 16.05 -23.38 11.29
CA ALA A 131 15.03 -23.31 10.26
C ALA A 131 13.63 -23.15 10.87
N PHE A 132 13.33 -23.86 11.96
CA PHE A 132 12.07 -23.72 12.69
C PHE A 132 11.91 -22.31 13.27
N ILE A 133 12.90 -21.82 14.03
CA ILE A 133 12.84 -20.47 14.64
C ILE A 133 12.70 -19.38 13.58
N SER A 134 13.51 -19.45 12.51
CA SER A 134 13.44 -18.47 11.42
C SER A 134 12.12 -18.52 10.66
N SER A 135 11.55 -19.70 10.44
CA SER A 135 10.23 -19.84 9.79
C SER A 135 9.09 -19.26 10.63
N GLU A 136 9.11 -19.45 11.95
CA GLU A 136 8.13 -18.86 12.87
C GLU A 136 8.26 -17.35 12.94
N TYR A 137 9.49 -16.83 12.95
CA TYR A 137 9.72 -15.40 12.89
C TYR A 137 9.19 -14.78 11.58
N ILE A 138 9.49 -15.42 10.43
CA ILE A 138 8.96 -15.00 9.12
C ILE A 138 7.43 -15.07 9.11
N ARG A 139 6.82 -16.09 9.73
CA ARG A 139 5.36 -16.20 9.85
C ARG A 139 4.76 -15.02 10.60
N ILE A 140 5.29 -14.69 11.79
CA ILE A 140 4.78 -13.61 12.62
C ILE A 140 4.92 -12.26 11.89
N THR A 141 6.12 -11.97 11.38
CA THR A 141 6.40 -10.70 10.68
C THR A 141 5.58 -10.54 9.40
N SER A 142 5.54 -11.56 8.54
CA SER A 142 4.71 -11.53 7.33
C SER A 142 3.21 -11.43 7.66
N GLY A 143 2.75 -12.08 8.73
CA GLY A 143 1.37 -11.99 9.21
C GLY A 143 0.99 -10.57 9.63
N ILE A 144 1.88 -9.87 10.35
CA ILE A 144 1.68 -8.47 10.74
C ILE A 144 1.63 -7.57 9.51
N LEU A 145 2.59 -7.70 8.58
CA LEU A 145 2.63 -6.90 7.35
C LEU A 145 1.37 -7.10 6.50
N PHE A 146 0.91 -8.34 6.43
CA PHE A 146 -0.30 -8.70 5.71
C PHE A 146 -1.55 -8.10 6.34
N ALA A 147 -1.67 -8.14 7.68
CA ALA A 147 -2.78 -7.53 8.40
C ALA A 147 -2.79 -6.00 8.20
N LEU A 148 -1.63 -5.35 8.25
CA LEU A 148 -1.48 -3.91 7.99
C LEU A 148 -1.90 -3.57 6.56
N MET A 149 -1.32 -4.26 5.56
CA MET A 149 -1.71 -4.11 4.14
C MET A 149 -3.21 -4.19 3.95
N PHE A 150 -3.83 -5.20 4.58
CA PHE A 150 -5.27 -5.42 4.49
C PHE A 150 -6.09 -4.28 5.13
N CYS A 151 -5.66 -3.79 6.30
CA CYS A 151 -6.26 -2.64 6.98
C CYS A 151 -6.18 -1.38 6.11
N TYR A 152 -4.99 -1.01 5.64
CA TYR A 152 -4.79 0.15 4.76
C TYR A 152 -5.63 0.04 3.49
N PHE A 153 -5.64 -1.13 2.87
CA PHE A 153 -6.43 -1.38 1.68
C PHE A 153 -7.93 -1.19 1.93
N PHE A 154 -8.45 -1.73 3.03
CA PHE A 154 -9.85 -1.57 3.43
C PHE A 154 -10.20 -0.10 3.63
N MET A 155 -9.38 0.62 4.39
CA MET A 155 -9.56 2.04 4.68
C MET A 155 -9.60 2.89 3.41
N ILE A 156 -8.65 2.68 2.49
CA ILE A 156 -8.62 3.39 1.20
C ILE A 156 -9.90 3.09 0.40
N GLN A 157 -10.32 1.82 0.35
CA GLN A 157 -11.52 1.43 -0.38
C GLN A 157 -12.80 2.02 0.22
N PHE A 158 -12.88 2.10 1.54
CA PHE A 158 -13.97 2.71 2.28
C PHE A 158 -14.06 4.21 2.02
N LEU A 159 -12.95 4.94 2.18
CA LEU A 159 -12.86 6.38 1.89
C LEU A 159 -13.19 6.69 0.43
N LYS A 160 -12.69 5.87 -0.50
CA LYS A 160 -13.01 5.98 -1.93
C LYS A 160 -14.50 5.88 -2.21
N ILE A 161 -15.20 4.98 -1.51
CA ILE A 161 -16.64 4.79 -1.65
C ILE A 161 -17.43 5.97 -1.07
N LYS A 162 -17.04 6.48 0.11
CA LYS A 162 -17.66 7.69 0.68
C LYS A 162 -17.52 8.88 -0.29
N LEU A 163 -16.33 9.05 -0.85
CA LEU A 163 -16.06 10.13 -1.81
C LEU A 163 -16.82 9.94 -3.13
N GLN A 164 -16.95 8.70 -3.61
CA GLN A 164 -17.77 8.40 -4.79
C GLN A 164 -19.25 8.69 -4.56
N TYR A 165 -19.79 8.36 -3.39
CA TYR A 165 -21.17 8.69 -3.04
C TYR A 165 -21.41 10.21 -3.03
N LEU A 166 -20.46 10.97 -2.46
CA LEU A 166 -20.51 12.42 -2.46
C LEU A 166 -20.43 13.00 -3.88
N MET A 167 -19.60 12.40 -4.74
CA MET A 167 -19.45 12.73 -6.16
C MET A 167 -20.77 12.55 -6.93
N ASP A 168 -21.46 11.42 -6.73
CA ASP A 168 -22.74 11.16 -7.38
C ASP A 168 -23.83 12.15 -6.91
N LYS A 169 -23.85 12.46 -5.61
CA LYS A 169 -24.76 13.43 -5.00
C LYS A 169 -24.56 14.83 -5.57
N ILE A 170 -23.30 15.29 -5.72
CA ILE A 170 -23.03 16.62 -6.28
C ILE A 170 -23.30 16.66 -7.78
N TYR A 171 -23.02 15.58 -8.51
CA TYR A 171 -23.34 15.50 -9.93
C TYR A 171 -24.84 15.67 -10.19
N LEU A 172 -25.67 14.92 -9.47
CA LEU A 172 -27.13 15.04 -9.53
C LEU A 172 -27.60 16.45 -9.14
N PHE A 173 -26.98 17.03 -8.11
CA PHE A 173 -27.29 18.39 -7.67
C PHE A 173 -26.98 19.43 -8.76
N CYS A 174 -25.76 19.40 -9.31
CA CYS A 174 -25.26 20.36 -10.30
C CYS A 174 -25.98 20.25 -11.65
N ASN A 175 -26.47 19.06 -12.02
CA ASN A 175 -27.16 18.84 -13.30
C ASN A 175 -28.68 19.10 -13.22
N ASN A 176 -29.26 19.18 -12.03
CA ASN A 176 -30.69 19.44 -11.87
C ASN A 176 -31.03 20.92 -12.12
N ARG A 177 -31.91 21.18 -13.09
CA ARG A 177 -32.37 22.52 -13.46
C ARG A 177 -33.08 23.28 -12.33
N ILE A 178 -33.73 22.57 -11.41
CA ILE A 178 -34.38 23.18 -10.24
C ILE A 178 -33.33 23.72 -9.27
N ASN A 179 -32.22 23.01 -9.10
CA ASN A 179 -31.14 23.41 -8.20
C ASN A 179 -30.32 24.59 -8.74
N LEU A 180 -30.29 24.78 -10.06
CA LEU A 180 -29.78 26.01 -10.67
C LEU A 180 -30.58 27.25 -10.23
N ARG A 181 -31.88 27.08 -9.88
CA ARG A 181 -32.71 28.15 -9.33
C ARG A 181 -32.53 28.35 -7.83
N LEU A 182 -32.13 27.32 -7.08
CA LEU A 182 -31.89 27.41 -5.64
C LEU A 182 -30.68 28.29 -5.31
N ARG A 183 -29.74 28.53 -6.25
CA ARG A 183 -28.67 29.55 -6.16
C ARG A 183 -27.65 29.40 -5.00
N PHE A 184 -27.80 28.43 -4.11
CA PHE A 184 -26.87 28.20 -2.99
C PHE A 184 -26.45 26.73 -2.91
N LEU A 185 -25.23 26.50 -2.43
CA LEU A 185 -24.72 25.17 -2.15
C LEU A 185 -25.39 24.66 -0.86
N PRO A 186 -25.88 23.40 -0.81
CA PRO A 186 -26.46 22.87 0.41
C PRO A 186 -25.41 22.78 1.52
N ARG A 187 -25.70 23.40 2.68
CA ARG A 187 -24.81 23.34 3.85
C ARG A 187 -24.43 21.90 4.24
N LYS A 188 -25.41 20.99 4.18
CA LYS A 188 -25.21 19.55 4.42
C LYS A 188 -24.12 18.94 3.53
N PHE A 189 -23.99 19.39 2.28
CA PHE A 189 -22.95 18.90 1.38
C PHE A 189 -21.56 19.34 1.84
N SER A 190 -21.40 20.61 2.22
CA SER A 190 -20.12 21.13 2.73
C SER A 190 -19.73 20.46 4.04
N GLU A 191 -20.69 20.18 4.93
CA GLU A 191 -20.45 19.45 6.17
C GLU A 191 -19.98 18.01 5.90
N GLU A 192 -20.69 17.27 5.03
CA GLU A 192 -20.31 15.90 4.63
C GLU A 192 -18.93 15.86 3.92
N TYR A 193 -18.62 16.85 3.08
CA TYR A 193 -17.31 16.98 2.44
C TYR A 193 -16.19 17.18 3.47
N ASN A 194 -16.39 18.10 4.42
CA ASN A 194 -15.40 18.41 5.44
C ASN A 194 -15.17 17.24 6.40
N GLU A 195 -16.21 16.46 6.72
CA GLU A 195 -16.09 15.22 7.50
C GLU A 195 -15.19 14.21 6.79
N ILE A 196 -15.45 13.96 5.50
CA ILE A 196 -14.61 13.05 4.69
C ILE A 196 -13.17 13.58 4.58
N TYR A 197 -13.01 14.90 4.42
CA TYR A 197 -11.67 15.52 4.36
C TYR A 197 -10.88 15.26 5.63
N TYR A 198 -11.51 15.50 6.79
CA TYR A 198 -10.91 15.29 8.09
C TYR A 198 -10.49 13.82 8.29
N GLU A 199 -11.35 12.86 7.91
CA GLU A 199 -11.01 11.44 7.98
C GLU A 199 -9.82 11.07 7.09
N ILE A 200 -9.77 11.58 5.85
CA ILE A 200 -8.65 11.34 4.93
C ILE A 200 -7.36 11.92 5.50
N GLU A 201 -7.40 13.14 6.04
CA GLU A 201 -6.20 13.80 6.56
C GLU A 201 -5.68 13.12 7.83
N LYS A 202 -6.58 12.69 8.74
CA LYS A 202 -6.19 11.89 9.90
C LYS A 202 -5.57 10.56 9.50
N PHE A 203 -6.15 9.88 8.50
CA PHE A 203 -5.59 8.64 7.98
C PHE A 203 -4.24 8.86 7.27
N ASN A 204 -4.09 9.99 6.58
CA ASN A 204 -2.84 10.38 5.92
C ASN A 204 -1.68 10.55 6.92
N GLN A 205 -1.94 10.97 8.16
CA GLN A 205 -0.89 11.13 9.19
C GLN A 205 -0.12 9.84 9.46
N THR A 206 -0.79 8.68 9.42
CA THR A 206 -0.19 7.36 9.62
C THR A 206 0.17 6.70 8.30
N ALA A 207 -0.76 6.73 7.33
CA ALA A 207 -0.56 6.13 6.02
C ALA A 207 0.67 6.67 5.30
N LYS A 208 1.00 7.96 5.46
CA LYS A 208 2.17 8.54 4.78
C LYS A 208 3.49 7.88 5.18
N LYS A 209 3.64 7.47 6.45
CA LYS A 209 4.84 6.77 6.91
C LYS A 209 4.89 5.37 6.29
N TYR A 210 3.74 4.69 6.28
CA TYR A 210 3.62 3.36 5.70
C TYR A 210 3.97 3.33 4.21
N PHE A 211 3.42 4.25 3.41
CA PHE A 211 3.75 4.37 1.98
C PHE A 211 5.24 4.63 1.75
N PHE A 212 5.85 5.47 2.59
CA PHE A 212 7.28 5.76 2.51
C PHE A 212 8.14 4.52 2.80
N PHE A 213 7.85 3.77 3.86
CA PHE A 213 8.58 2.55 4.16
C PHE A 213 8.42 1.49 3.07
N MET A 214 7.20 1.31 2.56
CA MET A 214 6.95 0.37 1.47
C MET A 214 7.78 0.74 0.24
N GLU A 215 7.80 2.02 -0.16
CA GLU A 215 8.57 2.46 -1.33
C GLU A 215 10.08 2.30 -1.13
N VAL A 216 10.62 2.62 0.05
CA VAL A 216 12.05 2.42 0.34
C VAL A 216 12.41 0.93 0.25
N ILE A 217 11.62 0.05 0.85
CA ILE A 217 11.87 -1.39 0.87
C ILE A 217 11.80 -1.99 -0.53
N THR A 218 10.78 -1.65 -1.32
CA THR A 218 10.63 -2.21 -2.67
C THR A 218 11.74 -1.74 -3.60
N LYS A 219 12.09 -0.44 -3.59
CA LYS A 219 13.13 0.12 -4.45
C LYS A 219 14.52 -0.40 -4.10
N THR A 220 14.85 -0.42 -2.80
CA THR A 220 16.13 -1.00 -2.35
C THR A 220 16.18 -2.48 -2.67
N GLY A 221 15.09 -3.23 -2.50
CA GLY A 221 15.01 -4.65 -2.86
C GLY A 221 15.29 -4.92 -4.34
N VAL A 222 14.71 -4.11 -5.23
CA VAL A 222 14.97 -4.20 -6.67
C VAL A 222 16.44 -3.90 -6.99
N ILE A 223 17.04 -2.87 -6.38
CA ILE A 223 18.45 -2.50 -6.59
C ILE A 223 19.39 -3.61 -6.09
N PHE A 224 19.16 -4.11 -4.87
CA PHE A 224 19.97 -5.19 -4.30
C PHE A 224 19.88 -6.46 -5.13
N TYR A 225 18.70 -6.79 -5.64
CA TYR A 225 18.53 -7.94 -6.51
C TYR A 225 19.23 -7.77 -7.86
N LEU A 226 19.23 -6.57 -8.45
CA LEU A 226 20.02 -6.29 -9.65
C LEU A 226 21.51 -6.49 -9.42
N ILE A 227 22.03 -6.03 -8.28
CA ILE A 227 23.43 -6.23 -7.88
C ILE A 227 23.72 -7.72 -7.70
N PHE A 228 22.84 -8.44 -6.99
CA PHE A 228 22.97 -9.88 -6.80
C PHE A 228 22.97 -10.64 -8.14
N GLN A 229 22.03 -10.35 -9.03
CA GLN A 229 21.92 -10.99 -10.35
C GLN A 229 23.11 -10.67 -11.26
N ARG A 230 23.79 -9.53 -11.06
CA ARG A 230 25.03 -9.21 -11.77
C ARG A 230 26.16 -10.19 -11.46
N HIS A 231 26.21 -10.73 -10.23
CA HIS A 231 27.22 -11.69 -9.81
C HIS A 231 26.87 -13.14 -10.18
N GLN A 232 25.64 -13.42 -10.61
CA GLN A 232 25.25 -14.76 -11.04
C GLN A 232 25.71 -15.05 -12.47
N ASN A 233 26.45 -16.14 -12.63
CA ASN A 233 26.87 -16.65 -13.94
C ASN A 233 25.76 -17.46 -14.63
N SER A 234 24.92 -18.18 -13.88
CA SER A 234 23.78 -18.96 -14.40
C SER A 234 22.47 -18.65 -13.67
N SER A 235 21.36 -18.78 -14.39
CA SER A 235 20.01 -18.64 -13.83
C SER A 235 19.52 -19.98 -13.28
N ASN A 236 19.51 -20.15 -11.96
CA ASN A 236 19.00 -21.35 -11.30
C ASN A 236 17.56 -21.15 -10.78
N VAL A 237 16.90 -22.23 -10.35
CA VAL A 237 15.55 -22.20 -9.77
C VAL A 237 15.45 -21.20 -8.61
N PHE A 238 16.49 -21.09 -7.76
CA PHE A 238 16.55 -20.10 -6.68
C PHE A 238 16.48 -18.65 -7.20
N ASN A 239 17.23 -18.34 -8.26
CA ASN A 239 17.23 -17.02 -8.90
C ASN A 239 15.88 -16.71 -9.55
N MET A 240 15.19 -17.71 -10.10
CA MET A 240 13.82 -17.56 -10.63
C MET A 240 12.80 -17.28 -9.53
N MET A 241 12.86 -18.02 -8.42
CA MET A 241 11.92 -17.82 -7.31
C MET A 241 12.08 -16.44 -6.67
N THR A 242 13.31 -15.99 -6.47
CA THR A 242 13.60 -14.64 -5.95
C THR A 242 13.14 -13.55 -6.90
N MET A 243 13.28 -13.73 -8.21
CA MET A 243 12.73 -12.82 -9.23
C MET A 243 11.20 -12.69 -9.12
N ILE A 244 10.49 -13.82 -9.05
CA ILE A 244 9.03 -13.88 -8.97
C ILE A 244 8.54 -13.15 -7.72
N ILE A 245 9.22 -13.35 -6.58
CA ILE A 245 8.90 -12.67 -5.33
C ILE A 245 9.00 -11.15 -5.50
N ILE A 246 10.12 -10.64 -6.04
CA ILE A 246 10.33 -9.19 -6.20
C ILE A 246 9.32 -8.57 -7.16
N ILE A 247 9.04 -9.23 -8.29
CA ILE A 247 8.02 -8.78 -9.24
C ILE A 247 6.64 -8.76 -8.58
N SER A 248 6.29 -9.79 -7.78
CA SER A 248 4.99 -9.84 -7.12
C SER A 248 4.81 -8.71 -6.10
N VAL A 249 5.84 -8.41 -5.31
CA VAL A 249 5.84 -7.29 -4.34
C VAL A 249 5.71 -5.95 -5.06
N PHE A 250 6.42 -5.78 -6.17
CA PHE A 250 6.31 -4.58 -7.01
C PHE A 250 4.90 -4.40 -7.60
N LEU A 251 4.29 -5.46 -8.14
CA LEU A 251 2.93 -5.40 -8.68
C LEU A 251 1.90 -5.07 -7.59
N LEU A 252 2.08 -5.63 -6.40
CA LEU A 252 1.22 -5.39 -5.25
C LEU A 252 1.28 -3.93 -4.78
N GLU A 253 2.49 -3.37 -4.70
CA GLU A 253 2.70 -1.95 -4.41
C GLU A 253 1.98 -1.07 -5.44
N ASN A 254 2.24 -1.27 -6.74
CA ASN A 254 1.58 -0.46 -7.78
C ASN A 254 0.06 -0.54 -7.72
N PHE A 255 -0.47 -1.73 -7.40
CA PHE A 255 -1.90 -1.92 -7.24
C PHE A 255 -2.45 -1.11 -6.06
N LEU A 256 -1.78 -1.11 -4.91
CA LEU A 256 -2.14 -0.28 -3.76
C LEU A 256 -2.14 1.21 -4.14
N TYR A 257 -1.04 1.70 -4.73
CA TYR A 257 -0.91 3.08 -5.19
C TYR A 257 -1.99 3.44 -6.21
N SER A 258 -2.38 2.54 -7.11
CA SER A 258 -3.47 2.79 -8.07
C SER A 258 -4.81 3.06 -7.39
N GLN A 259 -5.09 2.43 -6.24
CA GLN A 259 -6.32 2.69 -5.49
C GLN A 259 -6.29 4.04 -4.82
N VAL A 260 -5.13 4.46 -4.29
CA VAL A 260 -4.94 5.76 -3.63
C VAL A 260 -5.16 6.91 -4.59
N THR A 261 -4.64 6.82 -5.82
CA THR A 261 -4.78 7.89 -6.83
C THR A 261 -6.22 8.22 -7.21
N ALA A 262 -7.19 7.34 -6.91
CA ALA A 262 -8.60 7.62 -7.15
C ALA A 262 -9.16 8.72 -6.22
N LEU A 263 -8.59 8.90 -5.02
CA LEU A 263 -9.04 9.93 -4.07
C LEU A 263 -8.88 11.35 -4.63
N PRO A 264 -7.68 11.79 -5.07
CA PRO A 264 -7.52 13.11 -5.66
C PRO A 264 -8.28 13.26 -6.98
N ASP A 265 -8.43 12.19 -7.77
CA ASP A 265 -9.22 12.22 -9.01
C ASP A 265 -10.70 12.52 -8.75
N HIS A 266 -11.30 11.86 -7.75
CA HIS A 266 -12.69 12.15 -7.34
C HIS A 266 -12.82 13.58 -6.79
N ASN A 267 -11.85 14.07 -6.01
CA ASN A 267 -11.87 15.46 -5.52
C ASN A 267 -11.82 16.48 -6.66
N ARG A 268 -10.95 16.25 -7.66
CA ARG A 268 -10.87 17.07 -8.88
C ARG A 268 -12.19 17.08 -9.64
N TYR A 269 -12.90 15.95 -9.70
CA TYR A 269 -14.22 15.88 -10.32
C TYR A 269 -15.25 16.72 -9.55
N ILE A 270 -15.31 16.57 -8.22
CA ILE A 270 -16.19 17.37 -7.36
C ILE A 270 -15.94 18.87 -7.59
N PHE A 271 -14.68 19.29 -7.61
CA PHE A 271 -14.29 20.66 -7.92
C PHE A 271 -14.81 21.14 -9.28
N ARG A 272 -14.65 20.33 -10.34
CA ARG A 272 -15.17 20.64 -11.69
C ARG A 272 -16.71 20.78 -11.72
N CYS A 273 -17.42 19.91 -11.02
CA CYS A 273 -18.87 20.01 -10.88
C CYS A 273 -19.29 21.29 -10.16
N LEU A 274 -18.64 21.62 -9.04
CA LEU A 274 -18.95 22.81 -8.25
C LEU A 274 -18.63 24.09 -9.01
N THR A 275 -17.48 24.17 -9.67
CA THR A 275 -17.07 25.34 -10.47
C THR A 275 -17.98 25.55 -11.66
N SER A 276 -18.32 24.50 -12.41
CA SER A 276 -19.24 24.59 -13.55
C SER A 276 -20.65 24.99 -13.11
N TRP A 277 -21.14 24.45 -11.99
CA TRP A 277 -22.42 24.86 -11.41
C TRP A 277 -22.40 26.32 -10.98
N ASN A 278 -21.34 26.76 -10.29
CA ASN A 278 -21.18 28.14 -9.85
C ASN A 278 -21.11 29.13 -11.04
N ALA A 279 -20.41 28.76 -12.12
CA ALA A 279 -20.41 29.57 -13.34
C ALA A 279 -21.82 29.70 -13.96
N ARG A 280 -22.57 28.59 -14.02
CA ARG A 280 -23.96 28.57 -14.54
C ARG A 280 -24.92 29.39 -13.69
N THR A 281 -24.83 29.32 -12.35
CA THR A 281 -25.68 30.12 -11.47
C THR A 281 -25.36 31.61 -11.56
N GLN A 282 -24.09 31.98 -11.74
CA GLN A 282 -23.68 33.36 -11.97
C GLN A 282 -24.23 33.91 -13.30
N PHE A 283 -24.13 33.14 -14.38
CA PHE A 283 -24.69 33.52 -15.68
C PHE A 283 -26.21 33.70 -15.62
N HIS A 284 -26.94 32.75 -15.02
CA HIS A 284 -28.39 32.87 -14.83
C HIS A 284 -28.79 34.08 -13.97
N HIS A 285 -27.97 34.43 -12.98
CA HIS A 285 -28.22 35.62 -12.16
C HIS A 285 -28.06 36.91 -12.96
N GLN A 286 -27.05 37.01 -13.84
CA GLN A 286 -26.88 38.18 -14.70
C GLN A 286 -28.11 38.42 -15.60
N ILE A 287 -28.71 37.35 -16.11
CA ILE A 287 -29.92 37.41 -16.97
C ILE A 287 -31.18 37.82 -16.19
N THR A 288 -31.29 37.46 -14.91
CA THR A 288 -32.53 37.62 -14.11
C THR A 288 -32.56 38.86 -13.19
N ARG A 289 -31.66 39.83 -13.37
CA ARG A 289 -31.56 41.05 -12.56
C ARG A 289 -32.84 41.91 -12.65
N ARG A 290 -33.73 41.83 -11.65
CA ARG A 290 -34.90 42.72 -11.52
C ARG A 290 -35.26 43.26 -10.12
N SER A 291 -34.55 42.98 -9.02
CA SER A 291 -34.85 43.70 -7.76
C SER A 291 -33.71 43.72 -6.72
N ASN A 292 -33.66 44.81 -5.95
CA ASN A 292 -32.49 45.24 -5.18
C ASN A 292 -32.40 44.71 -3.73
N ALA A 293 -33.46 44.16 -3.15
CA ALA A 293 -33.47 43.76 -1.72
C ALA A 293 -33.00 42.32 -1.44
N LYS A 294 -33.09 41.39 -2.41
CA LYS A 294 -32.62 39.99 -2.26
C LYS A 294 -31.11 39.82 -2.49
N ASN A 295 -30.38 40.92 -2.68
CA ASN A 295 -28.98 40.90 -3.10
C ASN A 295 -28.01 40.52 -1.98
N TYR A 296 -28.27 40.87 -0.71
CA TYR A 296 -27.31 40.61 0.37
C TYR A 296 -27.18 39.12 0.71
N ILE A 297 -28.30 38.42 0.94
CA ILE A 297 -28.30 36.98 1.24
C ILE A 297 -27.68 36.18 0.09
N PHE A 298 -28.00 36.58 -1.16
CA PHE A 298 -27.41 35.98 -2.34
C PHE A 298 -25.90 36.23 -2.43
N LEU A 299 -25.45 37.46 -2.16
CA LEU A 299 -24.02 37.82 -2.16
C LEU A 299 -23.26 37.03 -1.09
N THR A 300 -23.78 36.96 0.14
CA THR A 300 -23.19 36.19 1.23
C THR A 300 -23.08 34.71 0.88
N ASN A 301 -24.12 34.11 0.29
CA ASN A 301 -24.08 32.71 -0.14
C ASN A 301 -23.13 32.48 -1.32
N LYS A 302 -23.01 33.45 -2.23
CA LYS A 302 -22.05 33.43 -3.33
C LYS A 302 -20.61 33.48 -2.80
N ILE A 303 -20.32 34.38 -1.87
CA ILE A 303 -19.01 34.47 -1.21
C ILE A 303 -18.70 33.15 -0.49
N LYS A 304 -19.63 32.62 0.30
CA LYS A 304 -19.46 31.33 1.00
C LYS A 304 -19.20 30.17 0.03
N SER A 305 -19.95 30.08 -1.07
CA SER A 305 -19.75 29.03 -2.06
C SER A 305 -18.41 29.17 -2.80
N ASN A 306 -17.98 30.40 -3.10
CA ASN A 306 -16.68 30.66 -3.71
C ASN A 306 -15.53 30.26 -2.78
N LEU A 307 -15.61 30.68 -1.51
CA LEU A 307 -14.63 30.32 -0.48
C LEU A 307 -14.56 28.80 -0.30
N PHE A 308 -15.70 28.11 -0.29
CA PHE A 308 -15.74 26.66 -0.23
C PHE A 308 -15.08 26.01 -1.46
N ILE A 309 -15.36 26.51 -2.67
CA ILE A 309 -14.72 26.00 -3.89
C ILE A 309 -13.20 26.24 -3.86
N GLN A 310 -12.75 27.38 -3.33
CA GLN A 310 -11.33 27.66 -3.10
C GLN A 310 -10.72 26.69 -2.08
N SER A 311 -11.41 26.40 -0.97
CA SER A 311 -10.90 25.41 -0.01
C SER A 311 -10.82 24.00 -0.61
N VAL A 312 -11.74 23.61 -1.50
CA VAL A 312 -11.72 22.29 -2.17
C VAL A 312 -10.47 22.11 -3.06
N ILE A 313 -9.96 23.18 -3.67
CA ILE A 313 -8.74 23.13 -4.50
C ILE A 313 -7.47 23.27 -3.66
N GLU A 314 -7.47 24.12 -2.64
CA GLU A 314 -6.32 24.36 -1.77
C GLU A 314 -6.05 23.19 -0.80
N CYS A 315 -7.09 22.43 -0.46
CA CYS A 315 -7.01 21.25 0.41
C CYS A 315 -7.17 19.96 -0.43
N PRO A 316 -6.11 19.49 -1.12
CA PRO A 316 -6.21 18.31 -1.97
C PRO A 316 -6.48 17.05 -1.13
N MET A 317 -7.66 16.47 -1.28
CA MET A 317 -7.98 15.17 -0.69
C MET A 317 -7.14 14.05 -1.33
N GLY A 318 -6.26 13.46 -0.53
CA GLY A 318 -5.48 12.29 -0.94
C GLY A 318 -4.44 11.95 0.12
N LEU A 319 -3.52 11.05 -0.24
CA LEU A 319 -2.49 10.58 0.66
C LEU A 319 -1.11 11.04 0.16
N ARG A 320 -0.18 11.19 1.08
CA ARG A 320 1.23 11.49 0.79
C ARG A 320 2.08 10.24 0.97
N CYS A 321 3.20 10.17 0.27
CA CYS A 321 4.28 9.24 0.56
C CYS A 321 5.33 9.96 1.39
N GLY A 322 5.24 9.82 2.72
CA GLY A 322 6.11 10.52 3.68
C GLY A 322 6.10 12.05 3.46
N PRO A 323 7.24 12.72 3.70
CA PRO A 323 7.43 14.11 3.31
C PRO A 323 7.73 14.29 1.81
N ALA A 324 7.87 13.20 1.05
CA ALA A 324 8.44 13.24 -0.29
C ALA A 324 7.48 13.83 -1.32
N TYR A 325 6.26 13.28 -1.46
CA TYR A 325 5.31 13.74 -2.48
C TYR A 325 3.85 13.36 -2.16
N PHE A 326 2.92 14.04 -2.83
CA PHE A 326 1.49 13.73 -2.81
C PHE A 326 1.15 12.69 -3.89
N ILE A 327 0.41 11.65 -3.52
CA ILE A 327 0.14 10.49 -4.38
C ILE A 327 -0.97 10.84 -5.38
N GLU A 328 -0.55 11.35 -6.53
CA GLU A 328 -1.41 11.60 -7.68
C GLU A 328 -1.12 10.65 -8.83
N LYS A 329 -2.06 10.55 -9.77
CA LYS A 329 -1.95 9.66 -10.93
C LYS A 329 -0.68 9.90 -11.77
N LEU A 330 -0.26 11.16 -11.97
CA LEU A 330 0.95 11.46 -12.74
C LEU A 330 2.21 11.02 -12.00
N ARG A 331 2.32 11.34 -10.71
CA ARG A 331 3.44 10.92 -9.85
C ARG A 331 3.53 9.40 -9.74
N HIS A 332 2.39 8.73 -9.60
CA HIS A 332 2.32 7.26 -9.67
C HIS A 332 2.96 6.74 -10.96
N LEU A 333 2.56 7.27 -12.12
CA LEU A 333 3.08 6.81 -13.42
C LEU A 333 4.58 7.05 -13.56
N GLU A 334 5.08 8.21 -13.13
CA GLU A 334 6.52 8.52 -13.12
C GLU A 334 7.30 7.49 -12.29
N ILE A 335 6.87 7.25 -11.05
CA ILE A 335 7.55 6.36 -10.11
C ILE A 335 7.45 4.90 -10.56
N SER A 336 6.29 4.50 -11.09
CA SER A 336 6.05 3.18 -11.65
C SER A 336 6.97 2.95 -12.86
N SER A 337 7.10 3.94 -13.75
CA SER A 337 7.96 3.83 -14.93
C SER A 337 9.44 3.63 -14.58
N LEU A 338 9.95 4.35 -13.58
CA LEU A 338 11.35 4.21 -13.15
C LEU A 338 11.63 2.80 -12.61
N THR A 339 10.68 2.24 -11.86
CA THR A 339 10.80 0.85 -11.36
C THR A 339 10.62 -0.17 -12.46
N PHE A 340 9.74 0.10 -13.42
CA PHE A 340 9.50 -0.76 -14.57
C PHE A 340 10.76 -0.92 -15.42
N VAL A 341 11.54 0.16 -15.59
CA VAL A 341 12.87 0.08 -16.22
C VAL A 341 13.79 -0.88 -15.46
N PHE A 342 13.81 -0.82 -14.14
CA PHE A 342 14.60 -1.77 -13.35
C PHE A 342 14.12 -3.22 -13.50
N VAL A 343 12.81 -3.46 -13.54
CA VAL A 343 12.24 -4.79 -13.79
C VAL A 343 12.61 -5.31 -15.19
N ILE A 344 12.62 -4.45 -16.21
CA ILE A 344 13.10 -4.82 -17.55
C ILE A 344 14.58 -5.17 -17.52
N LEU A 345 15.41 -4.39 -16.82
CA LEU A 345 16.84 -4.66 -16.70
C LEU A 345 17.10 -6.01 -16.02
N ILE A 346 16.32 -6.34 -14.98
CA ILE A 346 16.30 -7.66 -14.34
C ILE A 346 16.00 -8.74 -15.38
N TYR A 347 14.88 -8.60 -16.10
CA TYR A 347 14.41 -9.59 -17.06
C TYR A 347 15.41 -9.81 -18.21
N LYS A 348 16.00 -8.73 -18.73
CA LYS A 348 17.03 -8.78 -19.78
C LYS A 348 18.26 -9.55 -19.32
N LYS A 349 18.77 -9.27 -18.12
CA LYS A 349 19.94 -9.97 -17.57
C LYS A 349 19.63 -11.43 -17.29
N PHE A 350 18.42 -11.74 -16.80
CA PHE A 350 17.96 -13.10 -16.59
C PHE A 350 17.94 -13.91 -17.90
N ILE A 351 17.40 -13.36 -19.00
CA ILE A 351 17.44 -14.00 -20.33
C ILE A 351 18.87 -14.21 -20.81
N TRP A 352 19.74 -13.21 -20.64
CA TRP A 352 21.15 -13.33 -21.04
C TRP A 352 21.83 -14.50 -20.34
N ASN A 353 21.59 -14.66 -19.04
CA ASN A 353 22.14 -15.75 -18.22
C ASN A 353 21.47 -17.12 -18.49
N MET A 354 20.39 -17.18 -19.27
CA MET A 354 19.72 -18.42 -19.70
C MET A 354 20.21 -18.90 -21.08
N LYS A 355 20.96 -18.08 -21.83
CA LYS A 355 21.55 -18.53 -23.10
C LYS A 355 22.66 -19.54 -22.79
N PRO A 356 22.65 -20.74 -23.39
CA PRO A 356 23.76 -21.66 -23.27
C PRO A 356 25.03 -20.99 -23.82
N GLN A 357 26.12 -21.06 -23.05
CA GLN A 357 27.45 -20.70 -23.53
C GLN A 357 27.95 -21.70 -24.55
#